data_AF-A0A2E3VWZ2-F1
#
_entry.id   AF-A0A2E3VWZ2-F1
#
_cell.length_a   1.000
_cell.length_b   1.000
_cell.length_c   1.000
_cell.angle_alpha   90.00
_cell.angle_beta   90.00
_cell.angle_gamma   90.00
#
_symmetry.space_group_name_H-M   'P 1'
#
loop_
_entity.id
_entity.type
_entity.pdbx_description
1 polymer ?
#
loop_
_entity_poly.entity_id
_entity_poly.type
_entity_poly.pdbx_seq_one_letter_code
_entity_poly.pdbx_strand_id
1 'polypeptide(L)'
;MENKKTSQPLNITVEARELSAPQRRVLKTVTNLMAHVMTTDEESEYFDSSSELMKLVAGAIKQANFTSIWRENEEIPYSTQALEFCLDNLTDEIQTEDIVRYDN
;
A
#
# COMPACT_ATOMS: atom_id res chain seq x y z
N MET A 1 -9.25 -23.62 18.48
CA MET A 1 -8.72 -24.38 17.33
C MET A 1 -7.45 -23.67 16.89
N GLU A 2 -6.29 -24.30 16.98
CA GLU A 2 -5.05 -23.73 16.44
C GLU A 2 -5.18 -23.63 14.91
N ASN A 3 -5.08 -22.41 14.39
CA ASN A 3 -5.04 -22.17 12.95
C ASN A 3 -3.74 -22.76 12.41
N LYS A 4 -3.80 -23.91 11.73
CA LYS A 4 -2.62 -24.54 11.12
C LYS A 4 -2.07 -23.61 10.04
N LYS A 5 -0.97 -22.92 10.33
CA LYS A 5 -0.21 -22.16 9.32
C LYS A 5 0.27 -23.13 8.24
N THR A 6 -0.13 -22.90 6.99
CA THR A 6 0.30 -23.71 5.85
C THR A 6 1.74 -23.36 5.49
N SER A 7 2.61 -24.34 5.28
CA SER A 7 3.99 -24.10 4.84
C SER A 7 4.13 -23.83 3.33
N GLN A 8 3.01 -23.72 2.60
CA GLN A 8 3.03 -23.49 1.17
C GLN A 8 3.32 -22.00 0.88
N PRO A 9 4.18 -21.69 -0.09
CA PRO A 9 4.46 -20.31 -0.47
C PRO A 9 3.22 -19.68 -1.11
N LEU A 10 2.92 -18.44 -0.75
CA LEU A 10 1.95 -17.61 -1.45
C LEU A 10 2.58 -17.08 -2.74
N ASN A 11 2.10 -17.56 -3.90
CA ASN A 11 2.56 -17.11 -5.21
C ASN A 11 1.65 -16.01 -5.75
N ILE A 12 2.17 -14.78 -5.87
CA ILE A 12 1.45 -13.64 -6.45
C ILE A 12 2.00 -13.38 -7.86
N THR A 13 1.12 -13.40 -8.87
CA THR A 13 1.47 -13.09 -10.27
C THR A 13 0.78 -11.81 -10.69
N VAL A 14 1.56 -10.86 -11.22
CA VAL A 14 1.08 -9.57 -11.72
C VAL A 14 1.58 -9.37 -13.15
N GLU A 15 0.69 -9.03 -14.07
CA GLU A 15 1.06 -8.57 -15.41
C GLU A 15 1.77 -7.22 -15.28
N ALA A 16 3.01 -7.16 -15.76
CA ALA A 16 3.90 -6.04 -15.48
C ALA A 16 4.27 -5.22 -16.71
N ARG A 17 3.73 -5.54 -17.90
CA ARG A 17 3.98 -4.82 -19.17
C ARG A 17 3.90 -3.30 -19.03
N GLU A 18 2.95 -2.77 -18.26
CA GLU A 18 2.72 -1.33 -18.07
C GLU A 18 3.45 -0.72 -16.85
N LEU A 19 4.21 -1.55 -16.12
CA LEU A 19 4.95 -1.13 -14.94
C LEU A 19 6.41 -0.84 -15.28
N SER A 20 6.85 0.37 -14.94
CA SER A 20 8.25 0.77 -14.94
C SER A 20 9.07 -0.05 -13.93
N ALA A 21 10.38 -0.11 -14.11
CA ALA A 21 11.27 -0.81 -13.19
C ALA A 21 11.18 -0.31 -11.73
N PRO A 22 11.06 1.01 -11.46
CA PRO A 22 10.76 1.53 -10.12
C PRO A 22 9.45 1.00 -9.53
N GLN A 23 8.34 1.08 -10.28
CA GLN A 23 7.02 0.59 -9.82
C GLN A 23 7.05 -0.91 -9.47
N ARG A 24 7.75 -1.72 -10.29
CA ARG A 24 7.94 -3.15 -10.01
C ARG A 24 8.70 -3.41 -8.71
N ARG A 25 9.70 -2.58 -8.37
CA ARG A 25 10.44 -2.70 -7.10
C ARG A 25 9.56 -2.31 -5.92
N VAL A 26 8.82 -1.20 -6.03
CA VAL A 26 7.91 -0.75 -4.99
C VAL A 26 6.87 -1.83 -4.66
N LEU A 27 6.25 -2.46 -5.67
CA LEU A 27 5.30 -3.56 -5.44
C LEU A 27 5.91 -4.73 -4.67
N LYS A 28 7.14 -5.13 -4.98
CA LYS A 28 7.84 -6.19 -4.24
C LYS A 28 8.10 -5.79 -2.80
N THR A 29 8.58 -4.56 -2.58
CA THR A 29 8.85 -4.05 -1.22
C THR A 29 7.57 -3.97 -0.39
N VAL A 30 6.50 -3.39 -0.94
CA VAL A 30 5.19 -3.31 -0.29
C VAL A 30 4.66 -4.70 0.07
N THR A 31 4.75 -5.66 -0.85
CA THR A 31 4.28 -7.03 -0.61
C THR A 31 5.05 -7.70 0.53
N ASN A 32 6.38 -7.58 0.54
CA ASN A 32 7.21 -8.16 1.58
C ASN A 32 6.97 -7.49 2.95
N LEU A 33 6.87 -6.16 2.97
CA LEU A 33 6.65 -5.41 4.20
C LEU A 33 5.24 -5.64 4.75
N MET A 34 4.22 -5.78 3.89
CA MET A 34 2.88 -6.18 4.28
C MET A 34 2.89 -7.55 4.97
N ALA A 35 3.54 -8.55 4.36
CA ALA A 35 3.66 -9.87 4.96
C ALA A 35 4.36 -9.82 6.33
N HIS A 36 5.36 -8.96 6.48
CA HIS A 36 6.04 -8.73 7.75
C HIS A 36 5.12 -8.09 8.80
N VAL A 37 4.43 -6.99 8.47
CA VAL A 37 3.46 -6.33 9.36
C VAL A 37 2.36 -7.30 9.82
N MET A 38 1.88 -8.19 8.94
CA MET A 38 0.85 -9.17 9.26
C MET A 38 1.33 -10.31 10.18
N THR A 39 2.64 -10.46 10.39
CA THR A 39 3.21 -11.64 11.06
C THR A 39 4.14 -11.34 12.22
N THR A 40 4.65 -10.11 12.34
CA THR A 40 5.45 -9.69 13.50
C THR A 40 4.62 -9.78 14.78
N ASP A 41 5.28 -10.23 15.85
CA ASP A 41 4.74 -10.31 17.21
C ASP A 41 5.33 -9.24 18.14
N GLU A 42 6.20 -8.37 17.61
CA GLU A 42 6.84 -7.29 18.34
C GLU A 42 6.10 -5.97 18.07
N GLU A 43 5.65 -5.31 19.14
CA GLU A 43 4.81 -4.11 19.05
C GLU A 43 5.54 -2.95 18.35
N SER A 44 6.79 -2.68 18.69
CA SER A 44 7.52 -1.55 18.10
C SER A 44 7.78 -1.75 16.61
N GLU A 45 8.12 -2.97 16.20
CA GLU A 45 8.31 -3.37 14.82
C GLU A 45 7.00 -3.32 14.04
N TYR A 46 5.88 -3.71 14.65
CA TYR A 46 4.55 -3.54 14.08
C TYR A 46 4.25 -2.06 13.78
N PHE A 47 4.46 -1.15 14.74
CA PHE A 47 4.22 0.28 14.54
C PHE A 47 5.16 0.90 13.49
N ASP A 48 6.46 0.63 13.59
CA ASP A 48 7.45 1.18 12.68
C ASP A 48 7.25 0.68 11.25
N SER A 49 7.03 -0.62 11.07
CA SER A 49 6.81 -1.24 9.76
C SER A 49 5.48 -0.82 9.15
N SER A 50 4.43 -0.63 9.95
CA SER A 50 3.13 -0.12 9.48
C SER A 50 3.25 1.32 8.96
N SER A 51 3.98 2.17 9.68
CA SER A 51 4.26 3.56 9.26
C SER A 51 5.05 3.59 7.95
N GLU A 52 6.06 2.74 7.82
CA GLU A 52 6.85 2.66 6.59
C GLU A 52 6.04 2.11 5.41
N LEU A 53 5.19 1.11 5.65
CA LEU A 53 4.28 0.56 4.64
C LEU A 53 3.36 1.64 4.08
N MET A 54 2.75 2.47 4.93
CA MET A 54 1.91 3.59 4.50
C MET A 54 2.68 4.59 3.64
N LYS A 55 3.92 4.94 4.00
CA LYS A 55 4.77 5.84 3.20
C LYS A 55 5.11 5.24 1.83
N LEU A 56 5.39 3.94 1.76
CA LEU A 56 5.66 3.25 0.51
C LEU A 56 4.44 3.22 -0.41
N VAL A 57 3.24 2.97 0.14
CA VAL A 57 1.99 3.05 -0.62
C VAL A 57 1.73 4.46 -1.14
N ALA A 58 1.93 5.49 -0.31
CA ALA A 58 1.84 6.88 -0.74
C ALA A 58 2.83 7.21 -1.86
N GLY A 59 4.06 6.70 -1.76
CA GLY A 59 5.08 6.80 -2.80
C GLY A 59 4.70 6.08 -4.10
N ALA A 60 3.99 4.95 -4.01
CA ALA A 60 3.47 4.22 -5.17
C ALA A 60 2.38 5.02 -5.89
N ILE A 61 1.46 5.64 -5.15
CA ILE A 61 0.39 6.51 -5.69
C ILE A 61 1.00 7.69 -6.45
N LYS A 62 2.03 8.34 -5.88
CA LYS A 62 2.75 9.44 -6.55
C LYS A 62 3.42 9.03 -7.86
N GLN A 63 3.85 7.77 -7.96
CA GLN A 63 4.51 7.20 -9.13
C GLN A 63 3.52 6.59 -10.14
N ALA A 64 2.20 6.62 -9.90
CA ALA A 64 1.23 6.00 -10.78
C ALA A 64 1.24 6.62 -12.19
N ASN A 65 0.96 5.82 -13.22
CA ASN A 65 0.96 6.32 -14.61
C ASN A 65 -0.04 7.47 -14.83
N PHE A 66 -1.12 7.54 -14.04
CA PHE A 66 -2.03 8.67 -14.08
C PHE A 66 -1.29 10.00 -13.83
N THR A 67 -0.38 10.05 -12.87
CA THR A 67 0.37 11.28 -12.52
C THR A 67 1.44 11.63 -13.54
N SER A 68 1.86 10.69 -14.39
CA SER A 68 2.83 10.92 -15.46
C SER A 68 2.19 11.39 -16.77
N ILE A 69 0.94 11.02 -17.06
CA ILE A 69 0.22 11.40 -18.28
C ILE A 69 -0.10 12.91 -18.33
N TRP A 70 -0.29 13.56 -17.18
CA TRP A 70 -0.56 15.01 -17.09
C TRP A 70 0.70 15.90 -17.20
N ARG A 71 1.87 15.33 -17.53
CA ARG A 71 3.11 16.11 -17.67
C ARG A 71 3.33 16.60 -19.08
N GLU A 72 2.87 17.84 -19.30
CA GLU A 72 3.73 18.88 -19.88
C GLU A 72 3.17 20.30 -19.61
N ASN A 73 1.89 20.46 -19.23
CA ASN A 73 1.27 21.80 -19.15
C ASN A 73 0.30 22.06 -17.97
N GLU A 74 0.16 21.17 -16.99
CA GLU A 74 -0.75 21.41 -15.85
C GLU A 74 -0.01 21.42 -14.51
N GLU A 75 -0.25 22.48 -13.72
CA GLU A 75 0.25 22.68 -12.36
C GLU A 75 -0.53 21.86 -11.31
N ILE A 76 -1.53 21.08 -11.71
CA ILE A 76 -2.47 20.45 -10.78
C ILE A 76 -1.78 19.30 -10.02
N PRO A 77 -1.65 19.37 -8.68
CA PRO A 77 -0.95 18.38 -7.88
C PRO A 77 -1.86 17.17 -7.59
N TYR A 78 -2.36 16.49 -8.63
CA TYR A 78 -3.31 15.38 -8.51
C TYR A 78 -2.87 14.27 -7.55
N SER A 79 -1.57 13.97 -7.52
CA SER A 79 -1.04 12.98 -6.57
C SER A 79 -1.21 13.42 -5.12
N THR A 80 -1.13 14.72 -4.85
CA THR A 80 -1.34 15.27 -3.51
C THR A 80 -2.82 15.23 -3.15
N GLN A 81 -3.70 15.68 -4.06
CA GLN A 81 -5.15 15.63 -3.87
C GLN A 81 -5.66 14.20 -3.61
N ALA A 82 -5.14 13.22 -4.36
CA ALA A 82 -5.49 11.82 -4.16
C ALA A 82 -5.06 11.32 -2.77
N LEU A 83 -3.89 11.73 -2.29
CA LEU A 83 -3.41 11.35 -0.96
C LEU A 83 -4.21 12.04 0.15
N GLU A 84 -4.55 13.32 -0.01
CA GLU A 84 -5.41 14.06 0.93
C GLU A 84 -6.78 13.36 1.04
N PHE A 85 -7.41 13.08 -0.10
CA PHE A 85 -8.67 12.34 -0.15
C PHE A 85 -8.58 10.96 0.55
N CYS A 86 -7.51 10.20 0.32
CA CYS A 86 -7.30 8.92 0.99
C CYS A 86 -7.15 9.07 2.52
N LEU A 87 -6.43 10.10 2.98
CA LEU A 87 -6.22 10.34 4.40
C LEU A 87 -7.49 10.79 5.10
N ASP A 88 -8.29 11.65 4.47
CA ASP A 88 -9.58 12.10 5.00
C ASP A 88 -10.51 10.90 5.22
N ASN A 89 -10.71 10.07 4.19
CA ASN A 89 -11.55 8.87 4.29
C ASN A 89 -11.04 7.88 5.36
N LEU A 90 -9.73 7.61 5.39
CA LEU A 90 -9.15 6.70 6.39
C LEU A 90 -9.31 7.25 7.81
N THR A 91 -9.16 8.56 7.99
CA THR A 91 -9.35 9.21 9.29
C THR A 91 -10.80 9.07 9.75
N ASP A 92 -11.76 9.28 8.86
CA ASP A 92 -13.19 9.12 9.15
C ASP A 92 -13.54 7.66 9.52
N GLU A 93 -13.02 6.68 8.77
CA GLU A 93 -13.21 5.25 9.07
C GLU A 93 -12.65 4.86 10.44
N ILE A 94 -11.45 5.35 10.78
CA ILE A 94 -10.82 5.11 12.10
C ILE A 94 -11.67 5.71 13.22
N GLN A 95 -12.19 6.93 13.05
CA GLN A 95 -13.00 7.60 14.06
C GLN A 95 -14.38 6.98 14.26
N THR A 96 -14.94 6.40 13.21
CA THR A 96 -16.27 5.77 13.23
C THR A 96 -16.23 4.29 13.59
N GLU A 97 -15.03 3.72 13.81
CA GLU A 97 -14.77 2.28 14.00
C GLU A 97 -15.31 1.39 12.86
N ASP A 98 -15.67 1.98 11.72
CA ASP A 98 -16.21 1.29 10.54
C ASP A 98 -15.08 0.81 9.62
N ILE A 99 -14.02 0.23 10.20
CA ILE A 99 -12.98 -0.41 9.39
C ILE A 99 -13.61 -1.64 8.75
N VAL A 100 -14.05 -1.47 7.50
CA VAL A 100 -14.67 -2.53 6.70
C VAL A 100 -13.66 -3.67 6.58
N ARG A 101 -13.94 -4.79 7.26
CA ARG A 101 -13.21 -6.03 7.05
C ARG A 101 -13.67 -6.62 5.72
N TYR A 102 -12.94 -6.34 4.66
CA TYR A 102 -13.09 -7.04 3.40
C TYR A 102 -12.50 -8.44 3.53
N ASP A 103 -13.36 -9.45 3.67
CA ASP A 103 -12.97 -10.87 3.60
C ASP A 103 -13.01 -11.27 2.12
N ASN A 104 -11.84 -11.51 1.51
CA ASN A 104 -11.70 -12.00 0.12
C ASN A 104 -10.86 -13.28 0.09
#